data_AF-A0A2V7WV27-F1
#
_entry.id   AF-A0A2V7WV27-F1
#
_cell.length_a   1.000
_cell.length_b   1.000
_cell.length_c   1.000
_cell.angle_alpha   90.00
_cell.angle_beta   90.00
_cell.angle_gamma   90.00
#
_symmetry.space_group_name_H-M   'P 1'
#
loop_
_entity.id
_entity.type
_entity.pdbx_description
1 polymer ?
#
loop_
_entity_poly.entity_id
_entity_poly.type
_entity_poly.pdbx_seq_one_letter_code
_entity_poly.pdbx_strand_id
1 'polypeptide(L)'
;MVSVRTLTVLLIALACLMIPAASFADSSVDFSNIGGTLAGSSSGLTLSGSTLIAIIAEGSPKITGDLGTVAFSTGALTSGSSLTNGGTFAAGGTFTVTGNGTNGVPSGTLFSGSFSGPVTWSLVNLENGTHSYTLTGTLTGTAQGVSVSGVTVQLTINTGKNYFNGSTMISGGDTTIVGSVPEPSTVAMLGTGLLGLAGMVRRKLHS
;
A
#
# COMPACT_ATOMS: atom_id res chain seq x y z
N MET A 1 41.85 16.85 -24.42
CA MET A 1 41.95 17.13 -22.97
C MET A 1 40.66 17.81 -22.53
N VAL A 2 39.81 17.12 -21.75
CA VAL A 2 38.65 17.76 -21.12
C VAL A 2 39.18 18.57 -19.95
N SER A 3 38.93 19.88 -19.95
CA SER A 3 39.42 20.77 -18.90
C SER A 3 38.72 20.47 -17.57
N VAL A 4 39.40 20.69 -16.44
CA VAL A 4 38.85 20.52 -15.08
C VAL A 4 37.52 21.26 -14.92
N ARG A 5 37.39 22.45 -15.55
CA ARG A 5 36.15 23.23 -15.57
C ARG A 5 35.01 22.49 -16.28
N THR A 6 35.30 21.80 -17.38
CA THR A 6 34.32 21.01 -18.14
C THR A 6 33.88 19.76 -17.36
N LEU A 7 34.79 19.15 -16.59
CA LEU A 7 34.48 18.01 -15.73
C LEU A 7 33.58 18.40 -14.55
N THR A 8 33.86 19.53 -13.89
CA THR A 8 33.01 20.06 -12.80
C THR A 8 31.61 20.40 -13.31
N VAL A 9 31.49 20.99 -14.49
CA VAL A 9 30.18 21.28 -15.12
C VAL A 9 29.43 19.99 -15.45
N LEU A 10 30.11 18.93 -15.92
CA LEU A 10 29.50 17.62 -16.19
C LEU A 10 28.99 16.94 -14.90
N LEU A 11 29.77 17.03 -13.82
CA LEU A 11 29.39 16.50 -12.50
C LEU A 11 28.20 17.27 -11.89
N ILE A 12 28.17 18.59 -12.02
CA ILE A 12 27.03 19.42 -11.58
C ILE A 12 25.79 19.14 -12.43
N ALA A 13 25.93 19.01 -13.76
CA ALA A 13 24.82 18.65 -14.64
C ALA A 13 24.27 17.25 -14.31
N LEU A 14 25.14 16.27 -14.04
CA LEU A 14 24.73 14.93 -13.63
C LEU A 14 24.09 14.93 -12.24
N ALA A 15 24.59 15.73 -11.29
CA ALA A 15 23.96 15.92 -9.99
C ALA A 15 22.57 16.56 -10.14
N CYS A 16 22.40 17.56 -11.01
CA CYS A 16 21.11 18.16 -11.34
C CYS A 16 20.12 17.17 -11.98
N LEU A 17 20.61 16.21 -12.78
CA LEU A 17 19.77 15.11 -13.30
C LEU A 17 19.38 14.09 -12.22
N MET A 18 20.09 14.03 -11.08
CA MET A 18 19.80 13.13 -9.97
C MET A 18 18.87 13.77 -8.90
N ILE A 19 18.73 15.10 -8.89
CA ILE A 19 17.82 15.81 -7.96
C ILE A 19 16.38 15.26 -8.02
N PRO A 20 15.79 14.93 -9.19
CA PRO A 20 14.44 14.37 -9.25
C PRO A 20 14.28 12.99 -8.60
N ALA A 21 15.37 12.22 -8.42
CA ALA A 21 15.32 10.90 -7.78
C ALA A 21 15.39 10.99 -6.24
N ALA A 22 15.75 12.14 -5.69
CA ALA A 22 15.91 12.37 -4.25
C ALA A 22 14.74 13.15 -3.63
N SER A 23 13.83 13.72 -4.43
CA SER A 23 12.63 14.41 -3.92
C SER A 23 11.38 13.53 -4.01
N PHE A 24 11.45 12.30 -3.51
CA PHE A 24 10.24 11.63 -3.08
C PHE A 24 9.99 12.10 -1.65
N ALA A 25 9.16 13.14 -1.52
CA ALA A 25 8.55 13.43 -0.23
C ALA A 25 7.79 12.18 0.20
N ASP A 26 7.88 11.83 1.49
CA ASP A 26 6.94 10.91 2.11
C ASP A 26 5.54 11.43 1.78
N SER A 27 4.85 10.76 0.86
CA SER A 27 3.50 11.10 0.48
C SER A 27 2.65 9.90 0.85
N SER A 28 2.00 10.01 2.00
CA SER A 28 1.02 9.02 2.45
C SER A 28 -0.33 9.28 1.81
N VAL A 29 -1.05 8.19 1.48
CA VAL A 29 -2.44 8.25 1.01
C VAL A 29 -3.26 7.24 1.81
N ASP A 30 -4.25 7.75 2.54
CA ASP A 30 -5.22 6.94 3.28
C ASP A 30 -6.53 6.84 2.50
N PHE A 31 -7.02 5.61 2.36
CA PHE A 31 -8.31 5.28 1.80
C PHE A 31 -9.22 4.73 2.89
N SER A 32 -10.34 5.40 3.13
CA SER A 32 -11.37 4.88 4.04
C SER A 32 -12.57 4.38 3.25
N ASN A 33 -13.05 3.19 3.59
CA ASN A 33 -14.20 2.56 2.95
C ASN A 33 -15.24 2.10 3.98
N ILE A 34 -16.49 1.96 3.54
CA ILE A 34 -17.60 1.49 4.38
C ILE A 34 -18.54 0.58 3.60
N GLY A 35 -19.21 -0.32 4.33
CA GLY A 35 -20.19 -1.23 3.76
C GLY A 35 -19.55 -2.24 2.81
N GLY A 36 -20.40 -2.94 2.05
CA GLY A 36 -19.96 -4.08 1.26
C GLY A 36 -20.06 -5.39 2.02
N THR A 37 -20.05 -6.47 1.23
CA THR A 37 -20.22 -7.84 1.73
C THR A 37 -18.87 -8.55 1.74
N LEU A 38 -18.42 -8.93 2.93
CA LEU A 38 -17.30 -9.83 3.13
C LEU A 38 -17.84 -11.26 3.18
N ALA A 39 -17.42 -12.10 2.25
CA ALA A 39 -17.83 -13.50 2.19
C ALA A 39 -16.61 -14.40 1.99
N GLY A 40 -16.65 -15.62 2.54
CA GLY A 40 -15.58 -16.58 2.34
C GLY A 40 -15.58 -17.75 3.31
N SER A 41 -14.51 -18.52 3.24
CA SER A 41 -14.30 -19.76 4.01
C SER A 41 -12.81 -19.97 4.29
N SER A 42 -12.43 -21.19 4.68
CA SER A 42 -11.01 -21.57 4.76
C SER A 42 -10.28 -21.47 3.41
N SER A 43 -10.99 -21.35 2.28
CA SER A 43 -10.38 -21.09 0.96
C SER A 43 -9.95 -19.63 0.75
N GLY A 44 -10.39 -18.71 1.61
CA GLY A 44 -10.12 -17.28 1.51
C GLY A 44 -11.35 -16.42 1.75
N LEU A 45 -11.13 -15.12 1.95
CA LEU A 45 -12.16 -14.08 2.08
C LEU A 45 -12.16 -13.18 0.85
N THR A 46 -13.35 -12.71 0.48
CA THR A 46 -13.57 -11.76 -0.61
C THR A 46 -14.47 -10.64 -0.12
N LEU A 47 -14.05 -9.39 -0.32
CA LEU A 47 -14.89 -8.20 -0.14
C LEU A 47 -15.36 -7.68 -1.49
N SER A 48 -16.66 -7.44 -1.58
CA SER A 48 -17.30 -6.85 -2.75
C SER A 48 -18.34 -5.80 -2.35
N GLY A 49 -18.55 -4.80 -3.22
CA GLY A 49 -19.55 -3.75 -3.00
C GLY A 49 -19.25 -2.79 -1.85
N SER A 50 -17.99 -2.69 -1.40
CA SER A 50 -17.58 -1.69 -0.42
C SER A 50 -17.37 -0.34 -1.09
N THR A 51 -17.90 0.72 -0.47
CA THR A 51 -17.84 2.09 -1.00
C THR A 51 -16.64 2.82 -0.43
N LEU A 52 -15.84 3.43 -1.29
CA LEU A 52 -14.77 4.34 -0.90
C LEU A 52 -15.37 5.68 -0.49
N ILE A 53 -15.19 6.08 0.77
CA ILE A 53 -15.85 7.25 1.35
C ILE A 53 -14.94 8.43 1.65
N ALA A 54 -13.65 8.18 1.81
CA ALA A 54 -12.68 9.23 2.01
C ALA A 54 -11.33 8.88 1.39
N ILE A 55 -10.65 9.91 0.89
CA ILE A 55 -9.24 9.87 0.49
C ILE A 55 -8.56 11.03 1.19
N ILE A 56 -7.46 10.72 1.90
CA ILE A 56 -6.61 11.71 2.53
C ILE A 56 -5.22 11.51 1.94
N ALA A 57 -4.74 12.49 1.17
CA ALA A 57 -3.37 12.51 0.71
C ALA A 57 -2.60 13.57 1.48
N GLU A 58 -1.34 13.30 1.78
CA GLU A 58 -0.47 14.22 2.50
C GLU A 58 -0.40 15.58 1.82
N GLY A 59 -0.59 16.66 2.60
CA GLY A 59 -0.63 18.03 2.08
C GLY A 59 -1.90 18.40 1.29
N SER A 60 -2.89 17.51 1.17
CA SER A 60 -4.16 17.75 0.48
C SER A 60 -5.36 17.76 1.43
N PRO A 61 -6.42 18.54 1.14
CA PRO A 61 -7.65 18.47 1.93
C PRO A 61 -8.30 17.09 1.80
N LYS A 62 -8.91 16.61 2.89
CA LYS A 62 -9.67 15.35 2.88
C LYS A 62 -10.82 15.44 1.87
N ILE A 63 -10.85 14.51 0.94
CA ILE A 63 -11.95 14.34 -0.02
C ILE A 63 -12.93 13.33 0.58
N THR A 64 -14.23 13.63 0.54
CA THR A 64 -15.28 12.72 1.03
C THR A 64 -16.44 12.62 0.04
N GLY A 65 -17.18 11.51 0.08
CA GLY A 65 -18.37 11.28 -0.76
C GLY A 65 -18.47 9.82 -1.18
N ASP A 66 -19.26 9.52 -2.20
CA ASP A 66 -19.12 8.27 -2.93
C ASP A 66 -17.98 8.46 -3.95
N LEU A 67 -16.79 7.97 -3.60
CA LEU A 67 -15.57 8.18 -4.38
C LEU A 67 -15.21 6.97 -5.24
N GLY A 68 -15.97 5.87 -5.12
CA GLY A 68 -15.75 4.63 -5.84
C GLY A 68 -15.83 3.40 -4.93
N THR A 69 -15.00 2.39 -5.19
CA THR A 69 -15.15 1.07 -4.55
C THR A 69 -13.82 0.48 -4.10
N VAL A 70 -13.89 -0.31 -3.02
CA VAL A 70 -12.80 -1.17 -2.56
C VAL A 70 -13.22 -2.64 -2.71
N ALA A 71 -12.34 -3.46 -3.28
CA ALA A 71 -12.55 -4.89 -3.42
C ALA A 71 -11.26 -5.65 -3.18
N PHE A 72 -11.34 -6.82 -2.55
CA PHE A 72 -10.17 -7.67 -2.36
C PHE A 72 -10.54 -9.14 -2.26
N SER A 73 -9.53 -9.98 -2.43
CA SER A 73 -9.53 -11.39 -2.06
C SER A 73 -8.25 -11.74 -1.30
N THR A 74 -8.32 -12.65 -0.33
CA THR A 74 -7.14 -13.17 0.39
C THR A 74 -6.69 -14.51 -0.20
N GLY A 75 -5.53 -15.00 0.22
CA GLY A 75 -5.16 -16.41 0.07
C GLY A 75 -6.01 -17.34 0.96
N ALA A 76 -5.71 -18.63 0.91
CA ALA A 76 -6.36 -19.64 1.75
C ALA A 76 -5.92 -19.54 3.21
N LEU A 77 -6.76 -20.02 4.14
CA LEU A 77 -6.50 -20.05 5.57
C LEU A 77 -5.36 -21.04 5.86
N THR A 78 -4.27 -20.54 6.45
CA THR A 78 -3.07 -21.31 6.81
C THR A 78 -3.03 -21.66 8.29
N SER A 79 -3.74 -20.90 9.13
CA SER A 79 -3.89 -21.20 10.56
C SER A 79 -5.28 -20.80 11.08
N GLY A 80 -5.71 -21.44 12.16
CA GLY A 80 -7.09 -21.37 12.64
C GLY A 80 -7.95 -22.40 11.90
N SER A 81 -8.60 -23.30 12.64
CA SER A 81 -9.40 -24.38 12.03
C SER A 81 -10.72 -23.89 11.45
N SER A 82 -11.14 -22.67 11.77
CA SER A 82 -12.39 -22.04 11.34
C SER A 82 -12.30 -20.52 11.45
N LEU A 83 -13.03 -19.82 10.58
CA LEU A 83 -13.15 -18.35 10.61
C LEU A 83 -13.88 -17.81 11.83
N THR A 84 -14.54 -18.67 12.61
CA THR A 84 -15.26 -18.29 13.84
C THR A 84 -14.33 -17.75 14.92
N ASN A 85 -13.13 -18.30 15.09
CA ASN A 85 -12.24 -17.99 16.22
C ASN A 85 -11.02 -17.15 15.82
N GLY A 86 -11.02 -16.60 14.60
CA GLY A 86 -9.82 -16.01 14.02
C GLY A 86 -8.95 -17.02 13.27
N GLY A 87 -7.89 -16.53 12.66
CA GLY A 87 -6.92 -17.33 11.91
C GLY A 87 -5.97 -16.46 11.10
N THR A 88 -5.16 -17.10 10.28
CA THR A 88 -4.23 -16.41 9.39
C THR A 88 -4.43 -16.95 7.98
N PHE A 89 -4.56 -16.06 7.00
CA PHE A 89 -4.56 -16.41 5.58
C PHE A 89 -3.18 -16.28 4.97
N ALA A 90 -2.90 -17.07 3.95
CA ALA A 90 -1.72 -16.94 3.12
C ALA A 90 -1.68 -15.57 2.43
N ALA A 91 -0.47 -15.15 2.09
CA ALA A 91 -0.23 -14.07 1.14
C ALA A 91 -0.87 -14.37 -0.24
N GLY A 92 -0.98 -13.34 -1.08
CA GLY A 92 -1.56 -13.40 -2.41
C GLY A 92 -2.95 -12.75 -2.47
N GLY A 93 -3.81 -13.28 -3.34
CA GLY A 93 -5.11 -12.68 -3.62
C GLY A 93 -4.99 -11.36 -4.38
N THR A 94 -5.99 -10.51 -4.27
CA THR A 94 -6.07 -9.23 -4.98
C THR A 94 -6.55 -8.14 -4.04
N PHE A 95 -6.14 -6.90 -4.24
CA PHE A 95 -6.69 -5.74 -3.55
C PHE A 95 -6.74 -4.57 -4.53
N THR A 96 -7.93 -4.03 -4.75
CA THR A 96 -8.16 -2.96 -5.74
C THR A 96 -8.98 -1.85 -5.12
N VAL A 97 -8.51 -0.62 -5.32
CA VAL A 97 -9.25 0.61 -5.04
C VAL A 97 -9.55 1.27 -6.39
N THR A 98 -10.82 1.47 -6.68
CA THR A 98 -11.28 2.06 -7.94
C THR A 98 -11.99 3.37 -7.64
N GLY A 99 -11.53 4.45 -8.25
CA GLY A 99 -12.18 5.76 -8.22
C GLY A 99 -13.28 5.86 -9.28
N ASN A 100 -14.34 6.60 -8.98
CA ASN A 100 -15.50 6.77 -9.86
C ASN A 100 -15.53 8.10 -10.64
N GLY A 101 -14.48 8.94 -10.54
CA GLY A 101 -14.45 10.24 -11.23
C GLY A 101 -15.03 11.42 -10.44
N THR A 102 -15.58 11.19 -9.24
CA THR A 102 -16.33 12.20 -8.48
C THR A 102 -15.40 13.02 -7.56
N ASN A 103 -15.77 14.27 -7.26
CA ASN A 103 -15.05 15.13 -6.30
C ASN A 103 -13.55 15.29 -6.57
N GLY A 104 -13.14 15.28 -7.85
CA GLY A 104 -11.74 15.41 -8.26
C GLY A 104 -10.92 14.13 -8.19
N VAL A 105 -11.52 13.00 -7.79
CA VAL A 105 -10.89 11.68 -7.82
C VAL A 105 -10.88 11.16 -9.27
N PRO A 106 -9.75 10.65 -9.78
CA PRO A 106 -9.71 10.04 -11.11
C PRO A 106 -10.68 8.86 -11.26
N SER A 107 -11.25 8.69 -12.45
CA SER A 107 -11.99 7.48 -12.79
C SER A 107 -11.00 6.37 -13.16
N GLY A 108 -11.12 5.20 -12.52
CA GLY A 108 -10.27 4.03 -12.76
C GLY A 108 -9.54 3.55 -11.52
N THR A 109 -8.52 2.70 -11.71
CA THR A 109 -7.77 2.10 -10.61
C THR A 109 -6.85 3.12 -9.94
N LEU A 110 -7.13 3.42 -8.67
CA LEU A 110 -6.29 4.27 -7.81
C LEU A 110 -5.15 3.44 -7.20
N PHE A 111 -5.46 2.20 -6.82
CA PHE A 111 -4.50 1.23 -6.31
C PHE A 111 -4.86 -0.18 -6.77
N SER A 112 -3.86 -0.96 -7.14
CA SER A 112 -4.00 -2.39 -7.42
C SER A 112 -2.81 -3.15 -6.85
N GLY A 113 -3.05 -4.18 -6.06
CA GLY A 113 -2.01 -4.96 -5.42
C GLY A 113 -2.48 -6.34 -4.94
N SER A 114 -1.65 -6.96 -4.11
CA SER A 114 -1.93 -8.24 -3.46
C SER A 114 -1.33 -8.25 -2.06
N PHE A 115 -1.78 -9.16 -1.19
CA PHE A 115 -1.22 -9.29 0.15
C PHE A 115 0.20 -9.86 0.05
N SER A 116 1.19 -9.12 0.55
CA SER A 116 2.61 -9.51 0.50
C SER A 116 3.02 -10.45 1.63
N GLY A 117 2.23 -10.48 2.71
CA GLY A 117 2.47 -11.30 3.88
C GLY A 117 1.19 -12.00 4.34
N PRO A 118 1.27 -12.76 5.44
CA PRO A 118 0.10 -13.40 6.03
C PRO A 118 -0.94 -12.35 6.44
N VAL A 119 -2.22 -12.63 6.19
CA VAL A 119 -3.32 -11.75 6.58
C VAL A 119 -3.94 -12.29 7.86
N THR A 120 -3.92 -11.49 8.92
CA THR A 120 -4.44 -11.88 10.23
C THR A 120 -5.92 -11.58 10.33
N TRP A 121 -6.70 -12.57 10.74
CA TRP A 121 -8.10 -12.48 11.10
C TRP A 121 -8.23 -12.68 12.60
N SER A 122 -8.52 -11.61 13.34
CA SER A 122 -8.61 -11.64 14.80
C SER A 122 -10.06 -11.48 15.26
N LEU A 123 -10.45 -12.22 16.28
CA LEU A 123 -11.74 -12.09 16.97
C LEU A 123 -11.53 -11.33 18.28
N VAL A 124 -12.38 -10.34 18.52
CA VAL A 124 -12.55 -9.66 19.80
C VAL A 124 -13.95 -9.93 20.31
N ASN A 125 -14.05 -10.49 21.51
CA ASN A 125 -15.30 -10.63 22.24
C ASN A 125 -15.50 -9.38 23.10
N LEU A 126 -16.63 -8.71 22.93
CA LEU A 126 -16.99 -7.53 23.72
C LEU A 126 -17.81 -7.94 24.95
N GLU A 127 -17.73 -7.16 26.03
CA GLU A 127 -18.43 -7.41 27.29
C GLU A 127 -19.96 -7.49 27.14
N ASN A 128 -20.52 -6.84 26.12
CA ASN A 128 -21.95 -6.88 25.79
C ASN A 128 -22.38 -8.19 25.08
N GLY A 129 -21.47 -9.16 24.92
CA GLY A 129 -21.72 -10.43 24.24
C GLY A 129 -21.76 -10.31 22.71
N THR A 130 -21.23 -9.23 22.14
CA THR A 130 -21.05 -9.11 20.69
C THR A 130 -19.63 -9.47 20.26
N HIS A 131 -19.49 -9.82 19.00
CA HIS A 131 -18.24 -10.23 18.38
C HIS A 131 -17.84 -9.23 17.29
N SER A 132 -16.60 -8.77 17.37
CA SER A 132 -15.96 -7.94 16.37
C SER A 132 -14.76 -8.67 15.80
N TYR A 133 -14.60 -8.65 14.48
CA TYR A 133 -13.46 -9.19 13.80
C TYR A 133 -12.64 -8.09 13.14
N THR A 134 -11.32 -8.27 13.15
CA THR A 134 -10.39 -7.39 12.45
C THR A 134 -9.58 -8.18 11.46
N LEU A 135 -9.60 -7.76 10.19
CA LEU A 135 -8.68 -8.26 9.17
C LEU A 135 -7.53 -7.27 9.03
N THR A 136 -6.30 -7.72 9.24
CA THR A 136 -5.10 -6.90 9.10
C THR A 136 -4.11 -7.57 8.16
N GLY A 137 -3.57 -6.81 7.20
CA GLY A 137 -2.60 -7.33 6.25
C GLY A 137 -1.71 -6.23 5.68
N THR A 138 -0.61 -6.66 5.07
CA THR A 138 0.27 -5.80 4.29
C THR A 138 0.10 -6.08 2.81
N LEU A 139 0.08 -5.04 1.98
CA LEU A 139 -0.03 -5.13 0.54
C LEU A 139 1.25 -4.62 -0.15
N THR A 140 1.49 -5.20 -1.31
CA THR A 140 2.38 -4.65 -2.34
C THR A 140 1.60 -4.48 -3.63
N GLY A 141 1.89 -3.42 -4.38
CA GLY A 141 1.11 -3.12 -5.57
C GLY A 141 1.57 -1.88 -6.31
N THR A 142 0.67 -1.29 -7.06
CA THR A 142 0.88 -0.10 -7.86
C THR A 142 -0.20 0.93 -7.54
N ALA A 143 0.21 2.14 -7.17
CA ALA A 143 -0.65 3.30 -6.99
C ALA A 143 -0.33 4.33 -8.09
N GLN A 144 -1.32 4.75 -8.88
CA GLN A 144 -1.11 5.74 -9.96
C GLN A 144 0.06 5.43 -10.91
N GLY A 145 0.33 4.15 -11.18
CA GLY A 145 1.45 3.71 -12.03
C GLY A 145 2.81 3.59 -11.35
N VAL A 146 2.93 3.92 -10.06
CA VAL A 146 4.14 3.77 -9.27
C VAL A 146 4.03 2.55 -8.36
N SER A 147 5.05 1.69 -8.36
CA SER A 147 5.13 0.56 -7.43
C SER A 147 5.22 1.06 -5.99
N VAL A 148 4.38 0.53 -5.11
CA VAL A 148 4.39 0.84 -3.67
C VAL A 148 4.44 -0.46 -2.86
N SER A 149 5.08 -0.40 -1.69
CA SER A 149 5.27 -1.54 -0.80
C SER A 149 5.02 -1.10 0.65
N GLY A 150 4.57 -2.02 1.49
CA GLY A 150 4.31 -1.72 2.91
C GLY A 150 2.98 -1.01 3.17
N VAL A 151 2.03 -1.13 2.25
CA VAL A 151 0.67 -0.62 2.44
C VAL A 151 -0.03 -1.45 3.52
N THR A 152 -0.60 -0.82 4.53
CA THR A 152 -1.34 -1.52 5.58
C THR A 152 -2.84 -1.44 5.33
N VAL A 153 -3.54 -2.54 5.56
CA VAL A 153 -5.01 -2.62 5.53
C VAL A 153 -5.50 -3.05 6.89
N GLN A 154 -6.54 -2.38 7.37
CA GLN A 154 -7.32 -2.81 8.52
C GLN A 154 -8.81 -2.72 8.20
N LEU A 155 -9.52 -3.84 8.32
CA LEU A 155 -10.97 -3.89 8.18
C LEU A 155 -11.59 -4.25 9.50
N THR A 156 -12.70 -3.58 9.85
CA THR A 156 -13.49 -3.86 11.04
C THR A 156 -14.84 -4.44 10.65
N ILE A 157 -15.19 -5.57 11.27
CA ILE A 157 -16.39 -6.33 10.99
C ILE A 157 -17.12 -6.57 12.29
N ASN A 158 -18.38 -6.17 12.39
CA ASN A 158 -19.23 -6.45 13.55
C ASN A 158 -20.27 -7.49 13.15
N THR A 159 -20.23 -8.66 13.79
CA THR A 159 -21.20 -9.75 13.53
C THR A 159 -22.32 -9.79 14.58
N GLY A 160 -22.34 -8.82 15.50
CA GLY A 160 -23.31 -8.76 16.58
C GLY A 160 -23.12 -9.94 17.54
N LYS A 161 -24.20 -10.58 17.98
CA LYS A 161 -24.13 -11.72 18.92
C LYS A 161 -23.74 -13.05 18.27
N ASN A 162 -23.65 -13.09 16.95
CA ASN A 162 -23.28 -14.30 16.21
C ASN A 162 -21.80 -14.25 15.84
N TYR A 163 -21.17 -15.41 15.70
CA TYR A 163 -19.84 -15.50 15.11
C TYR A 163 -19.93 -15.36 13.58
N PHE A 164 -18.79 -15.07 12.94
CA PHE A 164 -18.70 -15.08 11.49
C PHE A 164 -19.04 -16.48 10.94
N ASN A 165 -20.04 -16.53 10.06
CA ASN A 165 -20.58 -17.78 9.51
C ASN A 165 -20.39 -17.92 7.99
N GLY A 166 -19.46 -17.16 7.42
CA GLY A 166 -19.12 -17.21 5.99
C GLY A 166 -19.54 -15.98 5.19
N SER A 167 -20.44 -15.12 5.71
CA SER A 167 -20.79 -13.85 5.06
C SER A 167 -21.31 -12.82 6.06
N THR A 168 -20.87 -11.57 5.92
CA THR A 168 -21.40 -10.43 6.69
C THR A 168 -21.07 -9.11 6.03
N MET A 169 -21.76 -8.04 6.43
CA MET A 169 -21.38 -6.68 6.05
C MET A 169 -20.21 -6.19 6.90
N ILE A 170 -19.30 -5.44 6.29
CA ILE A 170 -18.21 -4.79 7.04
C ILE A 170 -18.69 -3.47 7.64
N SER A 171 -18.14 -3.12 8.81
CA SER A 171 -18.43 -1.84 9.47
C SER A 171 -17.61 -0.70 8.87
N GLY A 172 -16.43 -1.00 8.35
CA GLY A 172 -15.53 -0.02 7.76
C GLY A 172 -14.12 -0.57 7.55
N GLY A 173 -13.33 0.15 6.78
CA GLY A 173 -11.96 -0.19 6.45
C GLY A 173 -11.08 1.03 6.31
N ASP A 174 -9.81 0.86 6.62
CA ASP A 174 -8.77 1.87 6.41
C ASP A 174 -7.57 1.23 5.72
N THR A 175 -7.06 1.89 4.70
CA THR A 175 -5.91 1.46 3.92
C THR A 175 -4.93 2.60 3.78
N THR A 176 -3.76 2.46 4.39
CA THR A 176 -2.71 3.48 4.36
C THR A 176 -1.60 3.05 3.43
N ILE A 177 -1.43 3.81 2.35
CA ILE A 177 -0.26 3.71 1.47
C ILE A 177 0.79 4.65 2.01
N VAL A 178 1.94 4.09 2.39
CA VAL A 178 3.16 4.88 2.61
C VAL A 178 3.96 4.84 1.32
N GLY A 179 4.32 6.00 0.77
CA GLY A 179 5.12 6.09 -0.46
C GLY A 179 6.39 5.24 -0.35
N SER A 180 6.67 4.43 -1.37
CA SER A 180 7.88 3.60 -1.37
C SER A 180 9.11 4.47 -1.54
N VAL A 181 9.91 4.55 -0.48
CA VAL A 181 11.25 5.13 -0.52
C VAL A 181 12.11 4.23 -1.42
N PRO A 182 12.87 4.77 -2.41
CA PRO A 182 13.95 4.03 -3.02
C PRO A 182 14.87 3.51 -1.91
N GLU A 183 15.04 2.20 -1.82
CA GLU A 183 15.78 1.57 -0.73
C GLU A 183 17.11 2.33 -0.51
N PRO A 184 17.48 2.71 0.73
CA PRO A 184 18.70 3.47 0.99
C PRO A 184 19.95 2.87 0.35
N SER A 185 19.95 1.55 0.15
CA SER A 185 20.96 0.77 -0.59
C SER A 185 21.08 1.15 -2.06
N THR A 186 19.98 1.42 -2.78
CA THR A 186 20.01 1.76 -4.21
C THR A 186 20.57 3.16 -4.41
N VAL A 187 20.17 4.12 -3.58
CA VAL A 187 20.73 5.48 -3.57
C VAL A 187 22.20 5.46 -3.15
N ALA A 188 22.57 4.66 -2.14
CA ALA A 188 23.94 4.50 -1.71
C ALA A 188 24.82 3.80 -2.77
N MET A 189 24.33 2.77 -3.46
CA MET A 189 25.08 2.09 -4.53
C MET A 189 25.30 3.00 -5.74
N LEU A 190 24.30 3.80 -6.12
CA LEU A 190 24.43 4.75 -7.22
C LEU A 190 25.37 5.91 -6.83
N GLY A 191 25.28 6.41 -5.60
CA GLY A 191 26.19 7.41 -5.05
C GLY A 191 27.64 6.91 -4.95
N THR A 192 27.87 5.70 -4.43
CA THR A 192 29.20 5.10 -4.34
C THR A 192 29.77 4.72 -5.71
N GLY A 193 28.94 4.27 -6.65
CA GLY A 193 29.32 4.02 -8.04
C GLY A 193 29.82 5.27 -8.75
N LEU A 194 29.14 6.41 -8.55
CA LEU A 194 29.56 7.71 -9.11
C LEU A 194 30.85 8.23 -8.46
N LEU A 195 31.02 8.06 -7.16
CA LEU A 195 32.28 8.39 -6.47
C LEU A 195 33.44 7.51 -6.95
N GLY A 196 33.19 6.23 -7.21
CA GLY A 196 34.16 5.31 -7.80
C GLY A 196 34.58 5.74 -9.21
N LEU A 197 33.62 6.12 -10.06
CA LEU A 197 33.90 6.66 -11.40
C LEU A 197 34.67 7.98 -11.34
N ALA A 198 34.29 8.90 -10.46
CA ALA A 198 35.00 10.17 -10.26
C ALA A 198 36.45 9.96 -9.77
N GLY A 199 36.67 8.98 -8.88
CA GLY A 199 38.00 8.58 -8.43
C GLY A 199 38.88 8.02 -9.55
N MET A 200 38.31 7.16 -10.41
CA MET A 200 39.03 6.62 -11.58
C MET A 200 39.39 7.69 -12.61
N VAL A 201 38.48 8.64 -12.89
CA VAL A 201 38.76 9.76 -13.80
C VAL A 201 39.83 10.68 -13.22
N ARG A 202 39.80 10.96 -11.91
CA ARG A 202 40.86 11.74 -11.24
C ARG A 202 42.22 11.07 -11.34
N ARG A 203 42.29 9.75 -11.16
CA ARG A 203 43.54 8.99 -11.32
C ARG A 203 44.11 9.10 -12.73
N LYS A 204 43.26 9.10 -13.77
CA LYS A 204 43.67 9.27 -15.17
C LYS A 204 44.09 10.69 -15.56
N LEU A 205 43.66 11.71 -14.82
CA LEU A 205 44.04 13.11 -15.08
C LEU A 205 45.32 13.54 -14.34
N HIS A 206 45.76 12.76 -13.34
CA HIS A 206 46.99 12.97 -12.58
C HIS A 206 48.11 11.96 -12.92
N SER A 207 47.90 11.11 -13.91
CA SER A 207 48.91 10.26 -14.55
C SER A 207 49.17 10.77 -15.96
#